data_AF-A0A660RWI8-F1
#
_entry.id   AF-A0A660RWI8-F1
#
_cell.length_a   1.000
_cell.length_b   1.000
_cell.length_c   1.000
_cell.angle_alpha   90.00
_cell.angle_beta   90.00
_cell.angle_gamma   90.00
#
_symmetry.space_group_name_H-M   'P 1'
#
loop_
_entity.id
_entity.type
_entity.pdbx_description
1 polymer ?
#
loop_
_entity_poly.entity_id
_entity_poly.type
_entity_poly.pdbx_seq_one_letter_code
_entity_poly.pdbx_strand_id
1 'polypeptide(L)'
;MNLLFYAREEHGVCERLQRLIEGLVSEDNIEICMTIESLSQRLRQPTYDLSIAVLLAADSQDLTELLSIRDLIWDLRLILILPDRETGTIAKGHTLRPRFLTYLDSDFADVTAVLKKMLSNTDGNFARGSMEDVTAVLKKMLSNTDGNFARGSMEELAEAMDHAAKGSRSRI
;
A
#
# COMPACT_ATOMS: atom_id res chain seq x y z
N MET A 1 -2.18 10.73 9.11
CA MET A 1 -2.05 9.27 8.87
C MET A 1 -0.58 8.93 8.99
N ASN A 2 -0.17 8.47 10.17
CA ASN A 2 1.23 8.26 10.47
C ASN A 2 1.60 6.79 10.33
N LEU A 3 2.77 6.55 9.77
CA LEU A 3 3.40 5.27 9.59
C LEU A 3 4.57 5.16 10.56
N LEU A 4 4.63 4.06 11.31
CA LEU A 4 5.76 3.77 12.18
C LEU A 4 6.68 2.79 11.48
N PHE A 5 7.94 3.15 11.31
CA PHE A 5 8.98 2.30 10.75
C PHE A 5 9.98 1.95 11.84
N TYR A 6 10.12 0.66 12.13
CA TYR A 6 11.16 0.14 13.01
C TYR A 6 12.19 -0.61 12.20
N ALA A 7 13.45 -0.19 12.32
CA ALA A 7 14.56 -0.90 11.74
C ALA A 7 15.84 -0.60 12.53
N ARG A 8 16.55 -1.66 12.92
CA ARG A 8 17.87 -1.52 13.54
C ARG A 8 18.88 -1.09 12.46
N GLU A 9 19.74 -0.13 12.76
CA GLU A 9 20.67 0.55 11.82
C GLU A 9 21.77 -0.37 11.23
N GLU A 10 21.67 -1.68 11.37
CA GLU A 10 22.74 -2.63 11.05
C GLU A 10 22.72 -3.14 9.61
N HIS A 11 21.70 -2.80 8.80
CA HIS A 11 21.57 -3.33 7.43
C HIS A 11 21.26 -2.23 6.40
N GLY A 12 22.01 -2.20 5.29
CA GLY A 12 21.67 -1.35 4.11
C GLY A 12 20.29 -1.64 3.51
N VAL A 13 19.66 -2.75 3.91
CA VAL A 13 18.26 -3.08 3.67
C VAL A 13 17.31 -2.02 4.24
N CYS A 14 17.64 -1.44 5.40
CA CYS A 14 16.83 -0.44 6.08
C CYS A 14 16.70 0.83 5.23
N GLU A 15 17.80 1.33 4.66
CA GLU A 15 17.76 2.49 3.75
C GLU A 15 16.96 2.20 2.48
N ARG A 16 17.10 0.98 1.93
CA ARG A 16 16.37 0.58 0.72
C ARG A 16 14.87 0.59 0.99
N LEU A 17 14.45 0.01 2.11
CA LEU A 17 13.05 -0.05 2.51
C LEU A 17 12.52 1.34 2.86
N GLN A 18 13.30 2.16 3.56
CA GLN A 18 12.96 3.55 3.86
C GLN A 18 12.67 4.34 2.58
N ARG A 19 13.58 4.31 1.59
CA ARG A 19 13.38 5.00 0.30
C ARG A 19 12.09 4.57 -0.42
N LEU A 20 11.73 3.28 -0.31
CA LEU A 20 10.48 2.76 -0.88
C LEU A 20 9.25 3.29 -0.14
N ILE A 21 9.33 3.44 1.18
CA ILE A 21 8.23 3.99 2.01
C ILE A 21 8.10 5.50 1.77
N GLU A 22 9.20 6.25 1.71
CA GLU A 22 9.24 7.69 1.38
C GLU A 22 8.66 7.98 -0.01
N GLY A 23 8.79 7.03 -0.96
CA GLY A 23 8.13 7.13 -2.26
C GLY A 23 6.60 6.97 -2.22
N LEU A 24 6.03 6.50 -1.10
CA LEU A 24 4.60 6.22 -0.94
C LEU A 24 3.89 7.20 0.00
N VAL A 25 4.59 7.71 1.02
CA VAL A 25 4.07 8.63 2.03
C VAL A 25 5.08 9.75 2.28
N SER A 26 4.58 10.97 2.55
CA SER A 26 5.44 12.10 2.89
C SER A 26 6.29 11.83 4.13
N GLU A 27 7.53 12.32 4.09
CA GLU A 27 8.54 12.17 5.15
C GLU A 27 8.00 12.59 6.53
N ASP A 28 7.20 13.67 6.59
CA ASP A 28 6.53 14.16 7.81
C ASP A 28 5.55 13.17 8.47
N ASN A 29 5.10 12.15 7.73
CA ASN A 29 4.18 11.13 8.24
C ASN A 29 4.89 9.81 8.60
N ILE A 30 6.22 9.74 8.47
CA ILE A 30 7.01 8.55 8.76
C ILE A 30 7.77 8.76 10.07
N GLU A 31 7.42 7.98 11.09
CA GLU A 31 8.18 7.94 12.34
C GLU A 31 9.16 6.77 12.33
N ILE A 32 10.44 7.07 12.43
CA ILE A 32 11.51 6.07 12.40
C ILE A 32 11.98 5.78 13.82
N CYS A 33 11.95 4.51 14.21
CA CYS A 33 12.48 4.01 15.47
C CYS A 33 13.61 3.02 15.20
N MET A 34 14.78 3.29 15.77
CA MET A 34 15.95 2.41 15.64
C MET A 34 16.14 1.48 16.85
N THR A 35 15.40 1.69 17.93
CA THR A 35 15.49 0.91 19.18
C THR A 35 14.12 0.47 19.67
N ILE A 36 14.08 -0.67 20.37
CA ILE A 36 12.84 -1.20 20.95
C ILE A 36 12.27 -0.25 22.00
N GLU A 37 13.13 0.48 22.72
CA GLU A 37 12.73 1.46 23.71
C GLU A 37 11.99 2.62 23.06
N SER A 38 12.55 3.20 21.98
CA SER A 38 11.90 4.27 21.23
C SER A 38 10.57 3.80 20.64
N LEU A 39 10.56 2.59 20.05
CA LEU A 39 9.35 1.97 19.54
C LEU A 39 8.28 1.83 20.62
N SER A 40 8.65 1.28 21.78
CA SER A 40 7.73 1.08 22.92
C SER A 40 7.21 2.41 23.48
N GLN A 41 8.07 3.43 23.56
CA GLN A 41 7.70 4.76 24.05
C GLN A 41 6.73 5.45 23.10
N ARG A 42 6.87 5.25 21.79
CA ARG A 42 5.92 5.73 20.78
C ARG A 42 4.60 4.98 20.83
N LEU A 43 4.63 3.66 20.94
CA LEU A 43 3.41 2.83 21.05
C LEU A 43 2.62 3.06 22.34
N ARG A 44 3.29 3.47 23.44
CA ARG A 44 2.65 3.84 24.71
C ARG A 44 1.97 5.21 24.66
N GLN A 45 2.31 6.05 23.69
CA GLN A 45 1.65 7.36 23.52
C GLN A 45 0.34 7.19 22.76
N PRO A 46 -0.65 8.07 23.00
CA PRO A 46 -1.94 8.01 22.32
C PRO A 46 -1.76 8.11 20.81
N THR A 47 -1.94 6.99 20.13
CA THR A 47 -1.64 6.74 18.72
C THR A 47 -2.86 7.01 17.83
N TYR A 48 -3.56 8.13 18.06
CA TYR A 48 -4.80 8.46 17.33
C TYR A 48 -4.60 8.58 15.80
N ASP A 49 -3.38 8.86 15.35
CA ASP A 49 -3.03 8.98 13.93
C ASP A 49 -2.21 7.79 13.39
N LEU A 50 -1.76 6.87 14.25
CA LEU A 50 -0.88 5.77 13.83
C LEU A 50 -1.69 4.61 13.28
N SER A 51 -1.62 4.41 11.97
CA SER A 51 -2.49 3.45 11.29
C SER A 51 -1.79 2.17 10.88
N ILE A 52 -0.48 2.24 10.61
CA ILE A 52 0.32 1.12 10.07
C ILE A 52 1.71 1.14 10.72
N ALA A 53 2.19 -0.03 11.12
CA ALA A 53 3.55 -0.22 11.63
C ALA A 53 4.30 -1.22 10.74
N VAL A 54 5.48 -0.83 10.26
CA VAL A 54 6.40 -1.67 9.51
C VAL A 54 7.58 -1.98 10.42
N LEU A 55 7.71 -3.24 10.84
CA LEU A 55 8.76 -3.69 11.73
C LEU A 55 9.73 -4.61 10.99
N LEU A 56 11.00 -4.26 11.00
CA LEU A 56 12.07 -5.06 10.44
C LEU A 56 12.88 -5.70 11.58
N ALA A 57 12.85 -7.02 11.64
CA ALA A 57 13.69 -7.81 12.52
C ALA A 57 14.97 -8.23 11.80
N ALA A 58 16.10 -7.71 12.26
CA ALA A 58 17.43 -8.03 11.73
C ALA A 58 17.89 -9.45 12.12
N ASP A 59 17.47 -9.91 13.31
CA ASP A 59 17.90 -11.17 13.89
C ASP A 59 16.82 -11.79 14.80
N SER A 60 17.03 -13.04 15.19
CA SER A 60 16.16 -13.74 16.16
C SER A 60 16.07 -13.05 17.53
N GLN A 61 17.12 -12.32 17.93
CA GLN A 61 17.13 -11.52 19.15
C GLN A 61 16.21 -10.31 19.02
N ASP A 62 16.27 -9.60 17.88
CA ASP A 62 15.37 -8.49 17.57
C ASP A 62 13.91 -8.93 17.61
N LEU A 63 13.59 -10.07 16.99
CA LEU A 63 12.26 -10.65 17.04
C LEU A 63 11.79 -10.95 18.48
N THR A 64 12.71 -11.35 19.36
CA THR A 64 12.40 -11.61 20.77
C THR A 64 12.12 -10.32 21.54
N GLU A 65 12.81 -9.23 21.21
CA GLU A 65 12.50 -7.90 21.74
C GLU A 65 11.14 -7.40 21.26
N LEU A 66 10.81 -7.58 19.98
CA LEU A 66 9.48 -7.30 19.43
C LEU A 66 8.38 -8.11 20.15
N LEU A 67 8.62 -9.39 20.42
CA LEU A 67 7.71 -10.22 21.21
C LEU A 67 7.48 -9.71 22.64
N SER A 68 8.45 -9.00 23.22
CA SER A 68 8.34 -8.44 24.56
C SER A 68 7.36 -7.26 24.62
N ILE A 69 7.16 -6.57 23.51
CA ILE A 69 6.18 -5.48 23.37
C ILE A 69 4.91 -5.91 22.62
N ARG A 70 4.68 -7.22 22.44
CA ARG A 70 3.55 -7.76 21.66
C ARG A 70 2.20 -7.13 22.01
N ASP A 71 1.97 -6.85 23.29
CA ASP A 71 0.71 -6.29 23.80
C ASP A 71 0.46 -4.86 23.29
N LEU A 72 1.54 -4.12 22.98
CA LEU A 72 1.46 -2.76 22.42
C LEU A 72 1.20 -2.76 20.90
N ILE A 73 1.62 -3.81 20.19
CA ILE A 73 1.50 -3.92 18.74
C ILE A 73 0.27 -4.72 18.29
N TRP A 74 -0.41 -5.38 19.22
CA TRP A 74 -1.57 -6.23 18.94
C TRP A 74 -2.74 -5.50 18.26
N ASP A 75 -2.93 -4.22 18.57
CA ASP A 75 -4.03 -3.42 18.02
C ASP A 75 -3.72 -2.82 16.64
N LEU A 76 -2.45 -2.92 16.19
CA LEU A 76 -1.96 -2.21 15.01
C LEU A 76 -1.97 -3.07 13.74
N ARG A 77 -2.05 -2.39 12.59
CA ARG A 77 -1.87 -3.02 11.28
C ARG A 77 -0.37 -3.20 11.04
N LEU A 78 0.12 -4.38 11.40
CA LEU A 78 1.54 -4.68 11.39
C LEU A 78 2.00 -5.35 10.10
N ILE A 79 3.08 -4.85 9.51
CA ILE A 79 3.88 -5.51 8.48
C ILE A 79 5.19 -5.93 9.13
N LEU A 80 5.45 -7.23 9.19
CA LEU A 80 6.66 -7.78 9.80
C LEU A 80 7.61 -8.31 8.72
N ILE A 81 8.86 -7.85 8.74
CA ILE A 81 9.96 -8.41 7.94
C ILE A 81 10.83 -9.24 8.87
N LEU A 82 10.91 -10.54 8.60
CA LEU A 82 11.71 -11.49 9.35
C LEU A 82 13.13 -11.62 8.79
N PRO A 83 14.10 -11.98 9.63
CA PRO A 83 15.47 -12.16 9.19
C PRO A 83 15.66 -13.38 8.29
N ASP A 84 14.95 -14.46 8.60
CA ASP A 84 15.10 -15.75 7.97
C ASP A 84 13.76 -16.48 7.83
N ARG A 85 13.79 -17.58 7.06
CA ARG A 85 12.65 -18.47 6.82
C ARG A 85 12.63 -19.66 7.78
N GLU A 86 13.34 -19.61 8.89
CA GLU A 86 13.34 -20.72 9.83
C GLU A 86 11.97 -20.87 10.50
N THR A 87 11.53 -22.11 10.67
CA THR A 87 10.23 -22.43 11.26
C THR A 87 10.05 -21.82 12.65
N GLY A 88 11.13 -21.73 13.45
CA GLY A 88 11.11 -21.09 14.76
C GLY A 88 10.87 -19.59 14.69
N THR A 89 11.54 -18.91 13.75
CA THR A 89 11.40 -17.47 13.50
C THR A 89 10.02 -17.14 12.93
N ILE A 90 9.52 -17.94 12.00
CA ILE A 90 8.17 -17.80 11.42
C ILE A 90 7.10 -17.98 12.50
N ALA A 91 7.20 -19.00 13.35
CA ALA A 91 6.24 -19.24 14.42
C ALA A 91 6.21 -18.06 15.42
N LYS A 92 7.38 -17.56 15.81
CA LYS A 92 7.52 -16.34 16.64
C LYS A 92 6.91 -15.12 15.95
N GLY A 93 7.22 -14.90 14.67
CA GLY A 93 6.67 -13.79 13.89
C GLY A 93 5.15 -13.82 13.79
N HIS A 94 4.54 -14.99 13.54
CA HIS A 94 3.09 -15.13 13.51
C HIS A 94 2.41 -14.88 14.86
N THR A 95 3.14 -15.03 15.97
CA THR A 95 2.62 -14.72 17.31
C THR A 95 2.32 -13.22 17.47
N LEU A 96 3.03 -12.36 16.73
CA LEU A 96 2.79 -10.91 16.68
C LEU A 96 1.57 -10.51 15.84
N ARG A 97 0.89 -11.49 15.23
CA ARG A 97 -0.26 -11.30 14.32
C ARG A 97 -0.04 -10.23 13.25
N PRO A 98 1.07 -10.29 12.48
CA PRO A 98 1.23 -9.43 11.33
C PRO A 98 0.09 -9.62 10.33
N ARG A 99 -0.38 -8.53 9.74
CA ARG A 99 -1.24 -8.59 8.55
C ARG A 99 -0.47 -9.03 7.32
N PHE A 100 0.83 -8.76 7.29
CA PHE A 100 1.72 -9.23 6.24
C PHE A 100 3.08 -9.57 6.81
N LEU A 101 3.62 -10.71 6.39
CA LEU A 101 4.89 -11.24 6.84
C LEU A 101 5.75 -11.51 5.60
N THR A 102 6.98 -10.98 5.61
CA THR A 102 7.97 -11.18 4.55
C THR A 102 9.36 -11.38 5.15
N TYR A 103 10.40 -11.43 4.31
CA TYR A 103 11.76 -11.76 4.71
C TYR A 103 12.77 -10.71 4.21
N LEU A 104 13.88 -10.51 4.92
CA LEU A 104 14.95 -9.57 4.57
C LEU A 104 15.56 -9.82 3.18
N ASP A 105 15.59 -11.07 2.75
CA ASP A 105 16.14 -11.48 1.45
C ASP A 105 15.21 -11.15 0.26
N SER A 106 13.98 -10.67 0.51
CA SER A 106 13.01 -10.38 -0.56
C SER A 106 13.17 -8.96 -1.12
N ASP A 107 12.76 -8.74 -2.38
CA ASP A 107 12.89 -7.45 -3.08
C ASP A 107 12.01 -6.29 -2.54
N PHE A 108 11.27 -6.50 -1.45
CA PHE A 108 10.34 -5.54 -0.81
C PHE A 108 9.24 -4.95 -1.72
N ALA A 109 9.15 -5.35 -2.98
CA ALA A 109 8.08 -4.96 -3.90
C ALA A 109 6.70 -5.31 -3.30
N ASP A 110 6.57 -6.50 -2.71
CA ASP A 110 5.34 -6.91 -2.03
C ASP A 110 5.01 -6.03 -0.82
N VAL A 111 6.03 -5.57 -0.07
CA VAL A 111 5.84 -4.65 1.06
C VAL A 111 5.23 -3.35 0.57
N THR A 112 5.75 -2.78 -0.52
CA THR A 112 5.19 -1.55 -1.09
C THR A 112 3.76 -1.72 -1.60
N ALA A 113 3.45 -2.84 -2.26
CA ALA A 113 2.12 -3.13 -2.74
C ALA A 113 1.12 -3.32 -1.60
N VAL A 114 1.51 -4.05 -0.56
CA VAL A 114 0.70 -4.27 0.64
C VAL A 114 0.52 -2.97 1.42
N LEU A 115 1.59 -2.19 1.59
CA LEU A 115 1.54 -0.92 2.28
C LEU A 115 0.58 0.04 1.57
N LYS A 116 0.70 0.18 0.25
CA LYS A 116 -0.23 0.97 -0.57
C LYS A 116 -1.67 0.50 -0.42
N LYS A 117 -1.90 -0.81 -0.43
CA LYS A 117 -3.23 -1.39 -0.20
C LYS A 117 -3.77 -1.05 1.19
N MET A 118 -2.95 -1.12 2.22
CA MET A 118 -3.35 -0.77 3.59
C MET A 118 -3.64 0.72 3.74
N LEU A 119 -2.86 1.58 3.09
CA LEU A 119 -3.09 3.03 3.05
C LEU A 119 -4.45 3.32 2.40
N SER A 120 -4.68 2.82 1.17
CA SER A 120 -5.95 3.00 0.45
C SER A 120 -7.18 2.46 1.19
N ASN A 121 -7.01 1.42 2.02
CA ASN A 121 -8.09 0.87 2.85
C ASN A 121 -8.33 1.66 4.15
N THR A 122 -7.41 2.55 4.54
CA THR A 122 -7.55 3.42 5.71
C THR A 122 -8.20 4.75 5.34
N ASP A 123 -7.99 5.22 4.10
CA ASP A 123 -8.71 6.35 3.50
C ASP A 123 -10.22 6.09 3.35
N GLY A 124 -10.66 4.83 3.48
CA GLY A 124 -12.08 4.44 3.42
C GLY A 124 -12.93 4.81 4.65
N ASN A 125 -12.35 5.42 5.70
CA ASN A 125 -13.11 5.79 6.92
C ASN A 125 -13.14 7.30 7.23
N PHE A 126 -12.66 8.17 6.33
CA PHE A 126 -12.86 9.62 6.44
C PHE A 126 -13.31 10.20 5.09
N ALA A 127 -14.46 10.89 5.10
CA ALA A 127 -15.17 11.56 3.99
C ALA A 127 -15.89 10.61 3.00
N ARG A 128 -17.23 10.57 2.85
CA ARG A 128 -18.28 11.60 2.90
C ARG A 128 -17.91 12.99 2.34
N GLY A 129 -16.91 13.09 1.47
CA GLY A 129 -16.54 14.38 0.91
C GLY A 129 -15.46 14.31 -0.16
N SER A 130 -15.82 13.92 -1.38
CA SER A 130 -15.94 14.83 -2.53
C SER A 130 -16.16 13.98 -3.78
N MET A 131 -17.17 14.32 -4.56
CA MET A 131 -17.48 13.64 -5.81
C MET A 131 -16.36 13.82 -6.85
N GLU A 132 -15.51 14.84 -6.69
CA GLU A 132 -14.46 15.22 -7.66
C GLU A 132 -13.35 14.17 -7.78
N ASP A 133 -12.81 13.65 -6.67
CA ASP A 133 -11.76 12.64 -6.68
C ASP A 133 -12.24 11.29 -7.23
N VAL A 134 -13.49 10.91 -6.93
CA VAL A 134 -14.09 9.68 -7.49
C VAL A 134 -14.32 9.84 -8.98
N THR A 135 -14.77 11.01 -9.46
CA THR A 135 -14.82 11.27 -10.91
C THR A 135 -13.45 11.34 -11.55
N ALA A 136 -12.41 11.80 -10.87
CA ALA A 136 -11.05 11.82 -11.40
C ALA A 136 -10.48 10.41 -11.54
N VAL A 137 -10.71 9.53 -10.56
CA VAL A 137 -10.33 8.11 -10.61
C VAL A 137 -11.16 7.37 -11.66
N LEU A 138 -12.48 7.59 -11.72
CA LEU A 138 -13.35 7.02 -12.76
C LEU A 138 -12.96 7.49 -14.15
N LYS A 139 -12.67 8.80 -14.33
CA LYS A 139 -12.17 9.31 -15.62
C LYS A 139 -10.84 8.68 -15.97
N LYS A 140 -9.90 8.56 -15.02
CA LYS A 140 -8.59 7.93 -15.26
C LYS A 140 -8.71 6.44 -15.57
N MET A 141 -9.65 5.72 -14.95
CA MET A 141 -9.94 4.32 -15.25
C MET A 141 -10.67 4.13 -16.59
N LEU A 142 -11.56 5.05 -16.98
CA LEU A 142 -12.24 5.03 -18.28
C LEU A 142 -11.34 5.49 -19.43
N SER A 143 -10.30 6.31 -19.16
CA SER A 143 -9.37 6.81 -20.17
C SER A 143 -8.08 6.00 -20.32
N ASN A 144 -7.69 5.21 -19.31
CA ASN A 144 -6.57 4.26 -19.41
C ASN A 144 -6.98 2.89 -19.99
N THR A 145 -7.84 2.90 -21.01
CA THR A 145 -7.89 1.79 -21.96
C THR A 145 -7.13 2.24 -23.20
N ASP A 146 -5.81 2.17 -23.11
CA ASP A 146 -4.95 2.21 -24.28
C ASP A 146 -5.28 0.99 -25.16
N GLY A 147 -5.87 1.30 -26.31
CA GLY A 147 -5.81 0.55 -27.56
C GLY A 147 -5.91 -0.96 -27.50
N ASN A 148 -7.07 -1.50 -27.88
CA ASN A 148 -7.23 -2.11 -29.21
C ASN A 148 -8.54 -2.91 -29.28
N PHE A 149 -9.72 -2.26 -29.26
CA PHE A 149 -10.96 -2.87 -29.77
C PHE A 149 -11.99 -1.76 -30.01
N ALA A 150 -12.64 -1.79 -31.17
CA ALA A 150 -13.72 -0.88 -31.59
C ALA A 150 -13.31 0.52 -32.08
N ARG A 151 -12.45 0.59 -33.12
CA ARG A 151 -12.38 1.77 -34.01
C ARG A 151 -13.11 1.57 -35.35
N GLY A 152 -13.76 0.42 -35.56
CA GLY A 152 -14.48 0.10 -36.80
C GLY A 152 -16.01 0.27 -36.74
N SER A 153 -16.65 0.19 -35.58
CA SER A 153 -18.13 0.11 -35.53
C SER A 153 -18.86 1.45 -35.49
N MET A 154 -18.20 2.57 -35.19
CA MET A 154 -18.90 3.87 -35.06
C MET A 154 -18.77 4.75 -36.31
N GLU A 155 -17.67 4.61 -37.07
CA GLU A 155 -17.47 5.31 -38.35
C GLU A 155 -18.33 4.69 -39.46
N GLU A 156 -18.39 3.36 -39.56
CA GLU A 156 -19.29 2.68 -40.52
C GLU A 156 -20.77 2.94 -40.23
N LEU A 157 -21.16 3.07 -38.95
CA LEU A 157 -22.53 3.44 -38.60
C LEU A 157 -22.84 4.92 -38.93
N ALA A 158 -21.85 5.81 -38.86
CA ALA A 158 -22.01 7.20 -39.26
C ALA A 158 -22.09 7.38 -40.79
N GLU A 159 -21.25 6.67 -41.55
CA GLU A 159 -21.29 6.68 -43.02
C GLU A 159 -22.55 6.02 -43.59
N ALA A 160 -23.05 4.93 -42.99
CA ALA A 160 -24.31 4.31 -43.38
C ALA A 160 -25.52 5.23 -43.15
N MET A 161 -25.48 6.09 -42.12
CA MET A 161 -26.54 7.05 -41.84
C MET A 161 -26.52 8.27 -42.77
N ASP A 162 -25.34 8.76 -43.21
CA ASP A 162 -25.26 9.84 -44.20
C ASP A 162 -25.77 9.38 -45.58
N HIS A 163 -25.49 8.14 -45.97
CA HIS A 163 -25.97 7.58 -47.24
C HIS A 163 -27.50 7.41 -47.27
N ALA A 164 -28.14 7.09 -46.13
CA ALA A 164 -29.59 6.99 -46.02
C ALA A 164 -30.31 8.35 -46.14
N ALA A 165 -29.66 9.44 -45.74
CA ALA A 165 -30.23 10.79 -45.82
C ALA A 165 -30.23 11.37 -47.26
N LYS A 166 -29.36 10.87 -48.15
CA LYS A 166 -29.23 11.38 -49.53
C LYS A 166 -30.07 10.63 -50.57
N GLY A 167 -30.69 9.50 -50.21
CA GLY A 167 -31.44 8.64 -51.14
C GLY A 167 -32.90 9.02 -51.42
N SER A 168 -33.50 9.95 -50.68
CA SER A 168 -34.93 10.29 -50.83
C SER A 168 -35.16 11.58 -51.62
N ARG A 169 -34.59 11.66 -52.83
CA ARG A 169 -35.01 12.62 -53.86
C ARG A 169 -34.63 12.13 -55.26
N SER A 170 -35.38 11.19 -55.80
CA SER A 170 -35.77 11.24 -57.21
C SER A 170 -36.91 10.27 -57.51
N ARG A 171 -38.11 10.82 -57.66
CA ARG A 171 -39.21 10.21 -58.43
C ARG A 171 -39.88 11.35 -59.18
N ILE A 172 -39.39 11.61 -60.39
CA ILE A 172 -40.19 12.06 -61.55
C ILE A 172 -39.58 11.36 -62.75
#